data_AF-Q6YRX2-F1
#
_entry.id   AF-Q6YRX2-F1
#
_cell.length_a   1.000
_cell.length_b   1.000
_cell.length_c   1.000
_cell.angle_alpha   90.00
_cell.angle_beta   90.00
_cell.angle_gamma   90.00
#
_symmetry.space_group_name_H-M   'P 1'
#
loop_
_entity.id
_entity.type
_entity.pdbx_description
1 polymer ?
#
loop_
_entity_poly.entity_id
_entity_poly.type
_entity_poly.pdbx_seq_one_letter_code
_entity_poly.pdbx_strand_id
1 'polypeptide(L)' 'MKRSFSHGTLKHLDLFAGCGGFTLAAEQTRGKIQTTQFVEIDPDCHTILQHHWPQGENKTSMALTRSTPPAI' A
#
# COMPACT_ATOMS: atom_id res chain seq x y z
N MET A 1 10.05 5.05 -33.96
CA MET A 1 9.06 4.81 -32.88
C MET A 1 9.35 5.77 -31.73
N LYS A 2 8.49 6.76 -31.47
CA LYS A 2 8.57 7.62 -30.28
C LYS A 2 7.46 7.16 -29.32
N ARG A 3 7.81 6.60 -28.15
CA ARG A 3 6.80 6.30 -27.12
C ARG A 3 6.38 7.62 -26.51
N SER A 4 5.13 8.03 -26.76
CA SER A 4 4.51 9.13 -26.03
C SER A 4 4.23 8.65 -24.62
N PHE A 5 4.88 9.24 -23.62
CA PHE A 5 4.56 8.99 -22.22
C PHE A 5 3.52 10.03 -21.80
N SER A 6 2.27 9.61 -21.60
CA SER A 6 1.36 10.41 -20.77
C SER A 6 1.98 10.48 -19.37
N HIS A 7 2.09 11.67 -18.78
CA HIS A 7 2.53 11.83 -17.38
C HIS A 7 1.42 11.36 -16.42
N GLY A 8 1.09 10.07 -16.48
CA GLY A 8 0.14 9.42 -15.58
C GLY A 8 0.76 9.20 -14.20
N THR A 9 -0.09 9.14 -13.18
CA THR A 9 0.29 8.78 -11.82
C THR A 9 0.89 7.38 -11.79
N LEU A 10 2.09 7.23 -11.21
CA LEU A 10 2.73 5.94 -10.99
C LEU A 10 2.00 5.18 -9.89
N LYS A 11 1.63 3.93 -10.18
CA LYS A 11 1.04 3.04 -9.18
C LYS A 11 2.14 2.43 -8.32
N HIS A 12 1.93 2.46 -7.01
CA HIS A 12 2.85 1.96 -6.00
C HIS A 12 2.17 0.87 -5.16
N LEU A 13 2.93 -0.19 -4.86
CA LEU A 13 2.57 -1.27 -3.95
C LEU A 13 3.55 -1.21 -2.79
N ASP A 14 3.03 -0.95 -1.59
CA ASP A 14 3.86 -0.81 -0.38
C ASP A 14 4.02 -2.18 0.30
N LEU A 15 5.17 -2.81 0.06
CA LEU A 15 5.52 -4.14 0.61
C LEU A 15 6.27 -3.99 1.93
N PHE A 16 5.90 -4.79 2.93
CA PHE A 16 6.39 -4.65 4.30
C PHE A 16 6.09 -3.24 4.82
N ALA A 17 4.84 -2.83 4.65
CA ALA A 17 4.42 -1.44 4.79
C ALA A 17 4.66 -0.89 6.20
N GLY A 18 4.76 -1.75 7.22
CA GLY A 18 4.78 -1.34 8.62
C GLY A 18 3.62 -0.38 8.90
N CYS A 19 3.91 0.79 9.46
CA CYS A 19 2.92 1.84 9.70
C CYS A 19 2.61 2.75 8.49
N GLY A 20 3.18 2.50 7.30
CA GLY A 20 2.85 3.20 6.05
C GLY A 20 3.79 4.35 5.66
N GLY A 21 5.06 4.31 6.07
CA GLY A 21 6.03 5.40 5.81
C GLY A 21 6.26 5.69 4.32
N PHE A 22 6.36 4.67 3.47
CA PHE A 22 6.51 4.86 2.02
C PHE A 22 5.25 5.43 1.38
N THR A 23 4.09 5.02 1.85
CA THR A 23 2.82 5.57 1.39
C THR A 23 2.66 7.04 1.74
N LEU A 24 3.05 7.45 2.94
CA LEU A 24 3.09 8.86 3.31
C LEU A 24 4.04 9.66 2.40
N ALA A 25 5.21 9.12 2.09
CA ALA A 25 6.14 9.75 1.15
C ALA A 25 5.58 9.83 -0.28
N ALA A 26 4.83 8.82 -0.73
CA ALA A 26 4.16 8.84 -2.03
C ALA A 26 3.12 9.98 -2.12
N GLU A 27 2.36 10.25 -1.06
CA GLU A 27 1.40 11.36 -1.02
C GLU A 27 2.08 12.73 -1.13
N GLN A 28 3.26 12.87 -0.53
CA GLN A 28 4.07 14.08 -0.62
C GLN A 28 4.52 14.40 -2.06
N THR A 29 4.46 13.43 -2.97
CA THR A 29 4.75 13.66 -4.40
C THR A 29 3.65 14.42 -5.15
N ARG A 30 2.55 14.80 -4.48
CA ARG A 30 1.41 15.54 -5.04
C ARG A 30 0.76 14.81 -6.22
N GLY A 31 0.48 13.52 -6.07
CA GLY A 31 -0.24 12.70 -7.05
C GLY A 31 0.60 12.17 -8.20
N LYS A 32 1.94 12.33 -8.15
CA LYS A 32 2.84 11.66 -9.11
C LYS A 32 2.99 10.17 -8.81
N ILE A 33 2.87 9.79 -7.55
CA ILE A 33 2.85 8.41 -7.08
C ILE A 33 1.59 8.19 -6.26
N GLN A 34 0.89 7.09 -6.50
CA GLN A 34 -0.27 6.66 -5.74
C GLN A 34 -0.02 5.25 -5.22
N THR A 35 0.08 5.09 -3.90
CA THR A 35 -0.04 3.77 -3.28
C THR A 35 -1.46 3.26 -3.51
N THR A 36 -1.57 2.06 -4.07
CA THR A 36 -2.85 1.40 -4.38
C THR A 36 -3.14 0.22 -3.46
N GLN A 37 -2.11 -0.35 -2.82
CA GLN A 37 -2.24 -1.52 -1.96
C GLN A 37 -1.10 -1.54 -0.93
N PHE A 38 -1.36 -2.20 0.19
CA PHE A 38 -0.38 -2.50 1.24
C PHE A 38 -0.25 -4.00 1.44
N VAL A 39 0.96 -4.46 1.75
CA VAL A 39 1.22 -5.81 2.24
C VAL A 39 1.98 -5.71 3.56
N GLU A 40 1.34 -6.14 4.63
CA GLU A 40 1.90 -6.16 5.98
C GLU A 40 1.38 -7.41 6.71
N ILE A 41 2.22 -8.02 7.55
CA ILE A 41 1.89 -9.23 8.31
C ILE A 41 1.61 -8.93 9.78
N ASP A 42 2.13 -7.83 10.30
CA ASP A 42 1.95 -7.40 11.68
C ASP A 42 0.53 -6.82 11.91
N PRO A 43 -0.28 -7.40 12.81
CA PRO A 43 -1.65 -6.95 13.05
C PRO A 43 -1.75 -5.58 13.72
N ASP A 44 -0.75 -5.15 14.50
CA ASP A 44 -0.74 -3.82 15.12
C ASP A 44 -0.55 -2.75 14.04
N CYS A 45 0.32 -3.03 13.07
CA CYS A 45 0.49 -2.19 11.89
C CYS A 45 -0.78 -2.09 11.05
N HIS A 46 -1.59 -3.15 10.96
CA HIS A 46 -2.87 -3.10 10.23
C HIS A 46 -3.82 -2.07 10.85
N THR A 47 -3.88 -1.99 12.18
CA THR A 47 -4.74 -1.02 12.87
C THR A 47 -4.34 0.42 12.52
N ILE A 48 -3.03 0.70 12.47
CA ILE A 48 -2.50 2.01 12.09
C ILE A 48 -2.82 2.32 10.62
N LEU A 49 -2.53 1.38 9.72
CA LEU A 49 -2.80 1.54 8.28
C LEU A 49 -4.29 1.77 8.01
N GLN A 50 -5.19 1.03 8.67
CA GLN A 50 -6.65 1.19 8.53
C GLN A 50 -7.16 2.52 9.09
N HIS A 51 -6.57 3.01 10.18
CA HIS A 51 -6.91 4.31 10.76
C HIS A 51 -6.54 5.47 9.82
N HIS A 52 -5.36 5.43 9.19
CA HIS A 52 -4.88 6.50 8.32
C HIS A 52 -5.41 6.41 6.88
N TRP A 53 -5.61 5.20 6.35
CA TRP A 53 -6.07 4.95 4.98
C TRP A 53 -7.19 3.90 4.98
N PRO A 54 -8.43 4.30 5.30
CA PRO A 54 -9.55 3.38 5.33
C PRO A 54 -9.82 2.80 3.94
N GLN A 55 -10.32 1.56 3.91
CA GLN A 55 -10.46 0.71 2.72
C GLN A 55 -11.26 1.36 1.56
N GLY A 56 -12.05 2.41 1.84
CA GLY A 56 -12.80 3.21 0.86
C GLY A 56 -11.95 4.19 0.03
N GLU A 57 -10.67 4.41 0.35
CA GLU A 57 -9.79 5.36 -0.37
C GLU A 57 -8.99 4.73 -1.53
N ASN A 58 -9.43 3.56 -2.05
CA ASN A 58 -8.73 2.79 -3.08
C ASN A 58 -7.32 2.30 -2.67
N LYS A 59 -7.10 2.07 -1.37
CA LYS A 59 -5.89 1.40 -0.86
C LYS A 59 -6.27 0.11 -0.16
N THR A 60 -6.39 -0.98 -0.91
CA THR A 60 -6.74 -2.27 -0.32
C THR A 60 -5.54 -2.81 0.44
N SER A 61 -5.64 -2.90 1.77
CA SER A 61 -4.70 -3.68 2.57
C SER A 61 -4.91 -5.15 2.27
N MET A 62 -3.95 -5.78 1.60
CA MET A 62 -3.84 -7.23 1.66
C MET A 62 -3.06 -7.54 2.93
N ALA A 63 -3.78 -7.64 4.04
CA ALA A 63 -3.29 -8.45 5.14
C ALA A 63 -2.97 -9.82 4.55
N LEU A 64 -1.72 -10.29 4.69
CA LEU A 64 -1.41 -11.70 4.52
C LEU A 64 -2.19 -12.43 5.61
N THR A 65 -3.47 -12.69 5.36
CA THR A 65 -4.29 -13.56 6.18
C THR A 65 -3.58 -14.89 6.13
N ARG A 66 -2.83 -15.18 7.19
CA ARG A 66 -2.29 -16.51 7.44
C ARG A 66 -3.52 -17.41 7.45
N SER A 67 -3.75 -18.16 6.37
CA SER A 67 -4.17 -19.54 6.54
C SER A 67 -3.23 -20.11 7.60
N THR A 68 -3.83 -20.60 8.68
CA THR A 68 -3.20 -21.24 9.84
C THR A 68 -1.82 -21.82 9.50
N PRO A 69 -0.75 -21.53 10.28
CA PRO A 69 0.53 -22.22 10.07
C PRO A 69 0.28 -23.74 10.08
N PRO A 70 0.88 -24.53 9.16
CA PRO A 70 0.70 -25.96 9.17
C PRO A 70 1.12 -26.49 10.54
N ALA A 71 0.23 -27.23 11.19
CA ALA A 71 0.54 -27.91 12.43
C ALA A 71 1.75 -28.82 12.19
N ILE A 72 2.81 -28.60 12.96
CA ILE A 72 3.93 -29.53 13.12
C ILE A 72 3.54 -30.64 14.09
#